data_AF-X1BW34-F1
#
_entry.id   AF-X1BW34-F1
#
_cell.length_a   1.000
_cell.length_b   1.000
_cell.length_c   1.000
_cell.angle_alpha   90.00
_cell.angle_beta   90.00
_cell.angle_gamma   90.00
#
_symmetry.space_group_name_H-M   'P 1'
#
loop_
_entity.id
_entity.type
_entity.pdbx_description
1 polymer ?
#
loop_
_entity_poly.entity_id
_entity_poly.type
_entity_poly.pdbx_seq_one_letter_code
_entity_poly.pdbx_strand_id
1 'polypeptide(L)' 'MQISGNLINEKIIVKKSKDVGRLYNKSNLGRTISDNKLSLNLLEGVFLLGEEKIRIFQDKKEIDFETLVKKS' A
#
# COMPACT_ATOMS: atom_id res chain seq x y z
N MET A 1 -4.78 14.06 -1.40
CA MET A 1 -4.03 13.30 -2.44
C MET A 1 -3.87 11.89 -1.91
N GLN A 2 -4.56 10.93 -2.51
CA GLN A 2 -4.64 9.55 -2.01
C GLN A 2 -3.54 8.71 -2.66
N ILE A 3 -2.80 7.94 -1.85
CA ILE A 3 -1.76 7.03 -2.35
C ILE A 3 -2.44 5.86 -3.07
N SER A 4 -1.82 5.28 -4.08
CA SER A 4 -2.35 4.10 -4.78
C SER A 4 -1.36 2.94 -4.71
N GLY A 5 -1.84 1.78 -4.25
CA GLY A 5 -1.08 0.53 -4.16
C GLY A 5 -1.78 -0.61 -4.90
N ASN A 6 -1.02 -1.59 -5.37
CA ASN A 6 -1.57 -2.84 -5.93
C ASN A 6 -1.23 -4.02 -5.02
N LEU A 7 -2.22 -4.81 -4.63
CA LEU A 7 -2.04 -6.05 -3.90
C LEU A 7 -1.59 -7.16 -4.85
N ILE A 8 -0.38 -7.68 -4.64
CA ILE A 8 0.26 -8.74 -5.43
C ILE A 8 0.96 -9.68 -4.44
N ASN A 9 0.61 -10.98 -4.45
CA ASN A 9 1.23 -12.01 -3.61
C ASN A 9 1.40 -11.54 -2.15
N GLU A 10 0.29 -11.12 -1.53
CA GLU A 10 0.22 -10.67 -0.12
C GLU A 10 1.02 -9.40 0.21
N LYS A 11 1.49 -8.68 -0.80
CA LYS A 11 2.21 -7.41 -0.65
C LYS A 11 1.53 -6.31 -1.43
N ILE A 12 1.50 -5.11 -0.85
CA ILE A 12 0.94 -3.95 -1.52
C ILE A 12 2.08 -3.13 -2.11
N ILE A 13 2.09 -3.02 -3.44
CA ILE A 13 3.16 -2.37 -4.20
C ILE A 13 2.72 -0.96 -4.58
N VAL A 14 3.46 0.03 -4.08
CA VAL A 14 3.33 1.44 -4.44
C VAL A 14 4.44 1.80 -5.42
N LYS A 15 4.06 2.33 -6.59
CA LYS A 15 5.00 2.61 -7.70
C LYS A 15 5.31 4.10 -7.90
N LYS A 16 4.50 5.00 -7.34
CA LYS A 16 4.64 6.44 -7.57
C LYS A 16 5.71 7.00 -6.65
N SER A 17 6.83 7.48 -7.21
CA SER A 17 8.01 7.92 -6.44
C SER A 17 7.71 8.97 -5.37
N LYS A 18 6.76 9.89 -5.63
CA LYS A 18 6.31 10.90 -4.67
C LYS A 18 5.66 10.28 -3.41
N ASP A 19 4.93 9.18 -3.58
CA ASP A 19 4.24 8.48 -2.50
C ASP A 19 5.19 7.55 -1.75
N VAL A 20 6.12 6.90 -2.45
CA VAL A 20 7.21 6.11 -1.87
C VAL A 20 8.05 6.94 -0.89
N GLY A 21 8.48 8.14 -1.31
CA GLY A 21 9.24 9.02 -0.43
C GLY A 21 8.46 9.50 0.80
N ARG A 22 7.12 9.56 0.75
CA ARG A 22 6.29 9.92 1.90
C ARG A 22 6.17 8.77 2.89
N LEU A 23 5.84 7.58 2.39
CA LEU A 23 5.66 6.40 3.25
C LEU A 23 6.97 5.97 3.91
N TYR A 24 8.06 5.92 3.14
CA TYR A 24 9.35 5.48 3.64
C TYR A 24 10.02 6.54 4.53
N ASN A 25 10.22 7.76 4.03
CA ASN A 25 11.04 8.75 4.74
C ASN A 25 10.33 9.46 5.90
N LYS A 26 8.99 9.56 5.88
CA LYS A 26 8.23 10.31 6.91
C LYS A 26 7.51 9.43 7.92
N SER A 27 7.22 8.19 7.57
CA SER A 27 6.37 7.33 8.39
C SER A 27 7.00 5.98 8.72
N ASN A 28 8.20 5.66 8.19
CA ASN A 28 8.86 4.36 8.33
C ASN A 28 7.94 3.17 7.96
N LEU A 29 7.03 3.38 7.00
CA LEU A 29 6.09 2.36 6.53
C LEU A 29 6.62 1.70 5.26
N GLY A 30 6.55 0.37 5.24
CA GLY A 30 6.99 -0.46 4.12
C GLY A 30 8.50 -0.57 3.98
N ARG A 31 8.91 -1.28 2.94
CA ARG A 31 10.31 -1.45 2.54
C ARG A 31 10.49 -1.02 1.10
N THR A 32 11.54 -0.24 0.84
CA THR A 32 11.93 0.06 -0.54
C THR A 32 12.37 -1.23 -1.20
N ILE A 33 11.87 -1.43 -2.41
CA ILE A 33 12.33 -2.48 -3.31
C ILE A 33 13.03 -1.80 -4.49
N SER A 34 13.69 -2.59 -5.35
CA SER A 34 14.33 -2.05 -6.55
C SER A 34 13.35 -1.25 -7.41
N ASP A 35 13.89 -0.29 -8.18
CA ASP A 35 13.12 0.49 -9.16
C ASP A 35 12.10 1.47 -8.55
N ASN A 36 12.49 2.22 -7.49
CA ASN A 36 11.69 3.28 -6.86
C ASN A 36 10.27 2.85 -6.42
N LYS A 37 10.13 1.59 -6.03
CA LYS A 37 8.88 1.02 -5.53
C LYS A 37 8.97 0.80 -4.03
N LEU A 38 7.81 0.82 -3.39
CA LEU A 38 7.67 0.45 -1.98
C LEU A 38 6.76 -0.76 -1.88
N SER A 39 7.18 -1.73 -1.08
CA SER A 39 6.34 -2.85 -0.67
C SER A 39 5.85 -2.61 0.75
N LEU A 40 4.55 -2.63 0.94
CA LEU A 40 3.90 -2.70 2.25
C LEU A 40 3.45 -4.15 2.50
N ASN A 41 3.48 -4.57 3.76
CA ASN A 41 2.79 -5.79 4.19
C ASN A 41 1.28 -5.53 4.36
N LEU A 42 0.50 -6.60 4.58
CA LEU A 42 -0.95 -6.49 4.70
C LEU A 42 -1.39 -5.64 5.90
N LEU A 43 -0.72 -5.77 7.04
CA LEU A 43 -1.05 -5.00 8.25
C LEU A 43 -0.84 -3.49 8.04
N GLU A 44 0.29 -3.10 7.43
CA GLU A 44 0.56 -1.71 7.04
C GLU A 44 -0.47 -1.20 6.03
N GLY A 45 -0.88 -2.06 5.10
CA GLY A 45 -1.94 -1.79 4.14
C GLY A 45 -3.30 -1.53 4.80
N VAL A 46 -3.72 -2.41 5.71
CA VAL A 46 -4.96 -2.30 6.49
C VAL A 46 -4.96 -1.00 7.29
N PHE A 47 -3.87 -0.69 7.99
CA PHE A 47 -3.73 0.55 8.74
C PHE A 47 -3.90 1.78 7.84
N LEU A 48 -3.17 1.85 6.72
CA LEU A 48 -3.25 2.98 5.79
C LEU A 48 -4.62 3.10 5.12
N LEU A 49 -5.28 1.97 4.86
CA LEU A 49 -6.61 1.94 4.24
C LEU A 49 -7.67 2.42 5.22
N GLY A 50 -7.62 1.99 6.49
CA GLY A 50 -8.51 2.47 7.55
C GLY A 50 -8.33 3.96 7.86
N GLU A 51 -7.12 4.49 7.68
CA GLU A 51 -6.82 5.92 7.79
C GLU A 51 -7.18 6.73 6.54
N GLU A 52 -7.80 6.11 5.53
CA GLU A 52 -8.14 6.70 4.23
C GLU A 52 -6.93 7.30 3.45
N LYS A 53 -5.71 6.90 3.82
CA LYS A 53 -4.45 7.42 3.25
C LYS A 53 -4.05 6.72 1.95
N ILE A 54 -4.56 5.51 1.70
CA ILE A 54 -4.26 4.70 0.51
C ILE A 54 -5.55 4.15 -0.13
N ARG A 55 -5.52 3.94 -1.46
CA ARG A 55 -6.42 3.04 -2.18
C ARG A 55 -5.65 1.82 -2.64
N ILE A 56 -6.23 0.65 -2.46
CA ILE A 56 -5.58 -0.62 -2.79
C ILE A 56 -6.37 -1.31 -3.89
N PHE A 57 -5.67 -1.77 -4.91
CA PHE A 57 -6.25 -2.45 -6.06
C PHE A 57 -5.74 -3.88 -6.20
N GLN A 58 -6.61 -4.82 -6.55
CA GLN A 58 -6.28 -6.18 -6.98
C GLN A 58 -7.01 -6.47 -8.28
N ASP A 59 -6.28 -6.90 -9.32
CA ASP A 59 -6.86 -7.21 -10.63
C ASP A 59 -7.74 -6.07 -11.20
N LYS A 60 -7.28 -4.83 -11.02
CA LYS A 60 -7.96 -3.56 -11.38
C LYS A 60 -9.23 -3.25 -10.58
N LYS A 61 -9.61 -4.05 -9.59
CA LYS A 61 -10.70 -3.77 -8.67
C LYS A 61 -10.17 -3.13 -7.40
N GLU A 62 -10.84 -2.09 -6.91
CA GLU A 62 -10.54 -1.51 -5.61
C GLU A 62 -11.00 -2.47 -4.50
N ILE A 63 -10.15 -2.67 -3.51
CA ILE A 63 -10.41 -3.54 -2.36
C ILE A 63 -10.82 -2.67 -1.18
N ASP A 64 -11.91 -3.05 -0.51
CA ASP A 64 -12.35 -2.39 0.72
C ASP A 64 -11.61 -2.92 1.96
N PHE A 65 -11.82 -2.22 3.09
CA PHE A 65 -11.17 -2.55 4.35
C PHE A 65 -11.46 -3.98 4.80
N GLU A 66 -12.73 -4.41 4.76
CA GLU A 66 -13.14 -5.74 5.22
C GLU A 66 -12.48 -6.86 4.39
N THR A 67 -12.44 -6.69 3.07
CA THR A 67 -11.81 -7.66 2.16
C THR A 67 -10.31 -7.75 2.40
N LEU A 68 -9.64 -6.63 2.72
CA LEU A 68 -8.21 -6.62 2.99
C LEU A 68 -7.89 -7.26 4.36
N VAL A 69 -8.68 -6.98 5.39
CA VAL A 69 -8.53 -7.59 6.73
C VAL A 69 -8.73 -9.10 6.69
N LYS A 70 -9.66 -9.61 5.88
CA LYS A 70 -9.83 -11.06 5.70
C LYS A 70 -8.62 -11.76 5.07
N LYS A 71 -7.68 -11.01 4.49
CA LYS A 71 -6.46 -11.54 3.87
C LYS A 71 -5.22 -11.41 4.76
N SER A 72 -5.27 -10.60 5.83
CA SER A 72 -4.11 -10.26 6.69
C SER A 72 -3.83 -11.28 7.78
#